data_AF-A0A246BHS3-F1
#
_entry.id   AF-A0A246BHS3-F1
#
_cell.length_a   1.000
_cell.length_b   1.000
_cell.length_c   1.000
_cell.angle_alpha   90.00
_cell.angle_beta   90.00
_cell.angle_gamma   90.00
#
_symmetry.space_group_name_H-M   'P 1'
#
loop_
_entity.id
_entity.type
_entity.pdbx_description
1 polymer ?
#
loop_
_entity_poly.entity_id
_entity_poly.type
_entity_poly.pdbx_seq_one_letter_code
_entity_poly.pdbx_strand_id
1 'polypeptide(L)'
;MQRVLAGVEGDVTVLLPNTGDMEVRAALEEDARKTGRLDGPFETSAAGEAYARANIFLTSDLRTGTMTSLDGRAHDVICQREQDGVLCVIDNLIAGASRLEGLPGRVGSIYAVGPLRPPYTTPGYLPF
;
A
#
# COMPACT_ATOMS: atom_id res chain seq x y z
N MET A 1 -1.30 -14.53 4.67
CA MET A 1 -2.40 -13.55 4.42
C MET A 1 -3.70 -13.87 5.15
N GLN A 2 -4.08 -15.15 5.33
CA GLN A 2 -5.38 -15.54 5.92
C GLN A 2 -5.57 -15.16 7.42
N ARG A 3 -4.50 -14.86 8.17
CA ARG A 3 -4.57 -14.41 9.58
C ARG A 3 -4.93 -12.93 9.76
N VAL A 4 -4.46 -12.04 8.87
CA VAL A 4 -4.54 -10.59 9.09
C VAL A 4 -5.96 -10.04 8.88
N LEU A 5 -6.70 -10.65 7.96
CA LEU A 5 -8.09 -10.33 7.69
C LEU A 5 -9.07 -11.15 8.56
N ALA A 6 -8.57 -12.10 9.36
CA ALA A 6 -9.42 -12.88 10.24
C ALA A 6 -9.97 -11.95 11.35
N GLY A 7 -11.29 -11.74 11.35
CA GLY A 7 -11.97 -10.83 12.28
C GLY A 7 -12.12 -9.39 11.79
N VAL A 8 -11.73 -9.10 10.54
CA VAL A 8 -12.06 -7.83 9.90
C VAL A 8 -13.43 -7.96 9.24
N GLU A 9 -14.43 -7.23 9.74
CA GLU A 9 -15.76 -7.16 9.15
C GLU A 9 -15.88 -5.92 8.25
N GLY A 10 -16.18 -6.13 6.97
CA GLY A 10 -16.38 -5.07 5.97
C GLY A 10 -15.40 -5.11 4.81
N ASP A 11 -15.57 -4.15 3.90
CA ASP A 11 -14.72 -4.02 2.72
C ASP A 11 -13.33 -3.53 3.10
N VAL A 12 -12.31 -4.04 2.41
CA VAL A 12 -10.92 -3.65 2.63
C VAL A 12 -10.28 -3.05 1.40
N THR A 13 -9.45 -2.05 1.63
CA THR A 13 -8.57 -1.45 0.64
C THR A 13 -7.15 -1.84 0.97
N VAL A 14 -6.45 -2.42 -0.01
CA VAL A 14 -5.07 -2.90 0.15
C VAL A 14 -4.12 -2.00 -0.62
N LEU A 15 -3.12 -1.46 0.06
CA LEU A 15 -1.94 -0.88 -0.57
C LEU A 15 -0.95 -2.00 -0.89
N LEU A 16 -0.51 -2.04 -2.14
CA LEU A 16 0.62 -2.84 -2.58
C LEU A 16 1.78 -1.89 -2.87
N PRO A 17 2.51 -1.42 -1.84
CA PRO A 17 3.65 -0.55 -2.03
C PRO A 17 4.76 -1.27 -2.78
N ASN A 18 5.23 -0.60 -3.83
CA ASN A 18 6.20 -1.05 -4.80
C ASN A 18 6.03 -2.52 -5.17
N THR A 19 5.04 -2.83 -6.02
CA THR A 19 5.00 -4.13 -6.72
C THR A 19 6.37 -4.44 -7.33
N GLY A 20 7.15 -5.32 -6.69
CA GLY A 20 8.50 -5.70 -7.11
C GLY A 20 9.67 -5.25 -6.20
N ASP A 21 9.43 -4.54 -5.09
CA ASP A 21 10.51 -4.10 -4.18
C ASP A 21 10.95 -5.22 -3.24
N MET A 22 11.69 -6.16 -3.81
CA MET A 22 12.33 -7.25 -3.08
C MET A 22 13.32 -6.72 -2.04
N GLU A 23 13.84 -5.51 -2.19
CA GLU A 23 14.83 -4.90 -1.29
C GLU A 23 14.19 -4.47 0.03
N VAL A 24 13.05 -3.77 -0.01
CA VAL A 24 12.28 -3.41 1.19
C VAL A 24 11.79 -4.67 1.92
N ARG A 25 11.29 -5.67 1.18
CA ARG A 25 10.91 -6.96 1.78
C ARG A 25 12.10 -7.64 2.45
N ALA A 26 13.26 -7.70 1.78
CA ALA A 26 14.46 -8.31 2.34
C ALA A 26 14.97 -7.56 3.58
N ALA A 27 14.90 -6.22 3.59
CA ALA A 27 15.29 -5.41 4.74
C ALA A 27 14.36 -5.66 5.95
N LEU A 28 13.05 -5.76 5.72
CA LEU A 28 12.07 -6.09 6.77
C LEU A 28 12.23 -7.51 7.31
N GLU A 29 12.50 -8.48 6.43
CA GLU A 29 12.78 -9.86 6.85
C GLU A 29 14.06 -9.94 7.69
N GLU A 30 15.11 -9.23 7.28
CA GLU A 30 16.39 -9.15 7.99
C GLU A 30 16.23 -8.46 9.37
N ASP A 31 15.44 -7.37 9.46
CA ASP A 31 15.11 -6.73 10.74
C ASP A 31 14.30 -7.67 11.65
N ALA A 32 13.29 -8.35 11.10
CA ALA A 32 12.50 -9.33 11.85
C ALA A 32 13.38 -10.46 12.39
N ARG A 33 14.36 -10.91 11.62
CA ARG A 33 15.34 -11.91 12.04
C ARG A 33 16.21 -11.39 13.18
N LYS A 34 16.76 -10.17 13.05
CA LYS A 34 17.62 -9.54 14.07
C LYS A 34 16.89 -9.25 15.38
N THR A 35 15.61 -8.90 15.30
CA THR A 35 14.78 -8.57 16.46
C THR A 35 14.05 -9.79 17.04
N GLY A 36 14.26 -10.99 16.49
CA GLY A 36 13.63 -12.23 16.96
C GLY A 36 12.13 -12.32 16.68
N ARG A 37 11.60 -11.49 15.78
CA ARG A 37 10.19 -11.48 15.34
C ARG A 37 9.91 -12.44 14.17
N LEU A 38 10.91 -13.20 13.75
CA LEU A 38 10.83 -14.18 12.67
C LEU A 38 10.85 -15.60 13.26
N ASP A 39 9.68 -16.22 13.33
CA ASP A 39 9.44 -17.59 13.84
C ASP A 39 9.13 -18.60 12.71
N GLY A 40 9.27 -18.18 11.44
CA GLY A 40 8.97 -18.94 10.24
C GLY A 40 9.09 -18.06 8.98
N PRO A 41 8.40 -18.41 7.87
CA PRO A 41 8.30 -17.52 6.71
C PRO A 41 7.80 -16.12 7.09
N PHE A 42 8.37 -15.08 6.48
CA PHE A 42 8.06 -13.68 6.81
C PHE A 42 6.55 -13.41 6.80
N GLU A 43 5.84 -13.94 5.80
CA GLU A 43 4.40 -13.79 5.56
C GLU A 43 3.51 -14.35 6.70
N THR A 44 4.08 -15.20 7.55
CA THR A 44 3.40 -15.82 8.69
C THR A 44 3.93 -15.34 10.04
N SER A 45 4.99 -14.54 10.05
CA SER A 45 5.61 -14.00 11.25
C SER A 45 4.89 -12.76 11.76
N ALA A 46 5.16 -12.39 13.02
CA ALA A 46 4.61 -11.16 13.62
C ALA A 46 5.01 -9.89 12.82
N ALA A 47 6.20 -9.89 12.21
CA ALA A 47 6.66 -8.76 11.39
C ALA A 47 5.89 -8.66 10.07
N GLY A 48 5.60 -9.79 9.41
CA GLY A 48 4.78 -9.82 8.19
C GLY A 48 3.33 -9.45 8.47
N GLU A 49 2.79 -9.84 9.62
CA GLU A 49 1.47 -9.39 10.07
C GLU A 49 1.43 -7.87 10.30
N ALA A 50 2.42 -7.31 11.01
CA ALA A 50 2.51 -5.87 11.23
C ALA A 50 2.62 -5.10 9.89
N TYR A 51 3.46 -5.58 8.97
CA TYR A 51 3.59 -5.00 7.64
C TYR A 51 2.26 -5.02 6.86
N ALA A 52 1.53 -6.15 6.89
CA ALA A 52 0.23 -6.24 6.23
C ALA A 52 -0.79 -5.28 6.85
N ARG A 53 -0.88 -5.18 8.18
CA ARG A 53 -1.83 -4.28 8.86
C ARG A 53 -1.57 -2.81 8.57
N ALA A 54 -0.31 -2.40 8.42
CA ALA A 54 0.05 -1.05 8.03
C ALA A 54 -0.38 -0.67 6.59
N ASN A 55 -0.67 -1.67 5.75
CA ASN A 55 -1.00 -1.49 4.32
C ASN A 55 -2.47 -1.80 3.98
N ILE A 56 -3.33 -1.99 4.99
CA ILE A 56 -4.74 -2.29 4.79
C ILE A 56 -5.60 -1.23 5.47
N PHE A 57 -6.64 -0.76 4.79
CA PHE A 57 -7.65 0.17 5.29
C PHE A 57 -9.01 -0.52 5.31
N LEU A 58 -9.82 -0.25 6.35
CA LEU A 58 -11.18 -0.77 6.46
C LEU A 58 -12.18 0.15 5.74
N THR A 59 -12.14 0.11 4.42
CA THR A 59 -12.94 0.92 3.50
C THR A 59 -12.99 0.25 2.15
N SER A 60 -14.03 0.53 1.37
CA SER A 60 -14.14 0.04 -0.01
C SER A 60 -13.13 0.71 -0.94
N ASP A 61 -12.84 1.99 -0.73
CA ASP A 61 -11.94 2.81 -1.53
C ASP A 61 -11.18 3.83 -0.69
N LEU A 62 -10.02 4.26 -1.18
CA LEU A 62 -9.35 5.46 -0.68
C LEU A 62 -10.14 6.71 -1.07
N ARG A 63 -10.10 7.72 -0.21
CA ARG A 63 -10.75 9.02 -0.42
C ARG A 63 -9.90 10.13 0.16
N THR A 64 -10.06 11.33 -0.39
CA THR A 64 -9.34 12.51 0.11
C THR A 64 -9.66 12.79 1.58
N GLY A 65 -8.62 12.98 2.39
CA GLY A 65 -8.67 13.25 3.82
C GLY A 65 -7.77 12.31 4.63
N THR A 66 -7.88 12.41 5.95
CA THR A 66 -7.16 11.50 6.85
C THR A 66 -7.85 10.14 6.91
N MET A 67 -7.08 9.09 6.61
CA MET A 67 -7.53 7.70 6.66
C MET A 67 -6.66 6.89 7.61
N THR A 68 -7.23 5.86 8.25
CA THR A 68 -6.52 5.05 9.24
C THR A 68 -6.36 3.63 8.72
N SER A 69 -5.13 3.13 8.72
CA SER A 69 -4.82 1.73 8.39
C SER A 69 -5.12 0.82 9.59
N LEU A 70 -5.12 -0.50 9.40
CA LEU A 70 -5.49 -1.45 10.45
C LEU A 70 -4.53 -1.42 11.65
N ASP A 71 -3.28 -0.98 11.47
CA ASP A 71 -2.33 -0.77 12.58
C ASP A 71 -2.66 0.46 13.46
N GLY A 72 -3.68 1.23 13.09
CA GLY A 72 -4.14 2.41 13.81
C GLY A 72 -3.42 3.70 13.42
N ARG A 73 -2.50 3.67 12.45
CA ARG A 73 -1.80 4.87 11.99
C ARG A 73 -2.67 5.69 11.05
N ALA A 74 -2.65 6.99 11.26
CA ALA A 74 -3.31 7.96 10.39
C ALA A 74 -2.40 8.29 9.21
N HIS A 75 -2.99 8.34 8.02
CA HIS A 75 -2.37 8.66 6.76
C HIS A 75 -3.12 9.81 6.10
N ASP A 76 -2.40 10.77 5.53
CA ASP A 76 -3.00 11.82 4.71
C ASP A 76 -3.18 11.28 3.28
N VAL A 77 -4.41 11.29 2.77
CA VAL A 77 -4.74 10.74 1.46
C VAL A 77 -5.30 11.84 0.59
N ILE A 78 -4.77 11.98 -0.62
CA ILE A 78 -5.24 12.93 -1.63
C ILE A 78 -5.57 12.15 -2.89
N CYS A 79 -6.85 12.01 -3.20
CA CYS A 79 -7.31 11.32 -4.40
C CYS A 79 -7.80 12.31 -5.45
N GLN A 80 -7.34 12.13 -6.68
CA GLN A 80 -7.74 12.90 -7.86
C GLN A 80 -8.25 11.95 -8.95
N ARG A 81 -9.41 12.29 -9.53
CA ARG A 81 -9.93 11.58 -10.69
C ARG A 81 -9.16 12.03 -11.93
N GLU A 82 -8.58 11.07 -12.64
CA GLU A 82 -7.90 11.22 -13.92
C GLU A 82 -8.73 10.56 -15.04
N GLN A 83 -8.27 10.68 -16.30
CA GLN A 83 -8.96 10.12 -17.46
C GLN A 83 -9.14 8.59 -17.36
N ASP A 84 -8.18 7.90 -16.74
CA ASP A 84 -8.12 6.43 -16.69
C ASP A 84 -8.40 5.84 -15.29
N GLY A 85 -8.86 6.65 -14.32
CA GLY A 85 -9.19 6.15 -12.99
C GLY A 85 -9.09 7.20 -11.87
N VAL A 86 -8.93 6.72 -10.64
CA VAL A 86 -8.67 7.57 -9.47
C VAL A 86 -7.25 7.32 -8.98
N LEU A 87 -6.39 8.33 -9.09
CA LEU A 87 -5.04 8.33 -8.54
C LEU A 87 -5.08 8.86 -7.11
N CYS A 88 -4.52 8.13 -6.16
CA CYS A 88 -4.39 8.57 -4.78
C CYS A 88 -2.93 8.68 -4.36
N VAL A 89 -2.58 9.82 -3.77
CA VAL A 89 -1.31 10.10 -3.10
C VAL A 89 -1.50 9.91 -1.60
N ILE A 90 -0.58 9.20 -0.95
CA ILE A 90 -0.64 8.89 0.49
C ILE A 90 0.63 9.43 1.16
N ASP A 91 0.44 10.17 2.23
CA ASP A 91 1.45 10.85 3.05
C ASP A 91 2.41 11.75 2.24
N ASN A 92 2.04 12.12 1.02
CA ASN A 92 2.93 12.77 0.05
C ASN A 92 4.25 11.98 -0.16
N LEU A 93 4.20 10.65 -0.08
CA LEU A 93 5.34 9.75 -0.27
C LEU A 93 5.11 8.76 -1.41
N ILE A 94 3.91 8.19 -1.48
CA ILE A 94 3.57 7.14 -2.42
C ILE A 94 2.30 7.51 -3.18
N ALA A 95 2.18 7.03 -4.42
CA ALA A 95 0.99 7.24 -5.23
C ALA A 95 0.62 6.01 -6.05
N GLY A 96 -0.67 5.79 -6.27
CA GLY A 96 -1.16 4.71 -7.13
C GLY A 96 -2.65 4.82 -7.41
N ALA A 97 -3.11 4.01 -8.36
CA ALA A 97 -4.51 3.93 -8.74
C ALA A 97 -5.09 2.54 -8.39
N SER A 98 -6.40 2.49 -8.14
CA SER A 98 -7.09 1.22 -7.89
C SER A 98 -7.07 0.35 -9.15
N ARG A 99 -6.54 -0.87 -9.02
CA ARG A 99 -6.50 -1.89 -10.08
C ARG A 99 -7.85 -2.58 -10.29
N LEU A 100 -8.77 -2.42 -9.35
CA LEU A 100 -10.11 -3.01 -9.41
C LEU A 100 -11.17 -1.99 -9.84
N GLU A 101 -10.77 -0.75 -10.12
CA GLU A 101 -11.68 0.30 -10.59
C GLU A 101 -12.42 -0.16 -11.85
N GLY A 102 -13.74 0.01 -11.86
CA GLY A 102 -14.59 -0.36 -13.00
C GLY A 102 -14.93 -1.86 -13.15
N LEU A 103 -14.40 -2.75 -12.29
CA LEU A 103 -14.76 -4.16 -12.32
C LEU A 103 -16.15 -4.41 -11.69
N PRO A 104 -17.05 -5.16 -12.36
CA PRO A 104 -18.38 -5.46 -11.83
C PRO A 104 -18.29 -6.37 -10.60
N GLY A 105 -19.03 -6.04 -9.53
CA GLY A 105 -19.08 -6.84 -8.31
C GLY A 105 -17.85 -6.76 -7.41
N ARG A 106 -17.01 -5.72 -7.56
CA ARG A 106 -15.84 -5.53 -6.69
C ARG A 106 -16.25 -5.31 -5.23
N VAL A 107 -15.49 -5.91 -4.33
CA VAL A 107 -15.57 -5.74 -2.87
C VAL A 107 -14.20 -5.23 -2.45
N GLY A 108 -14.11 -3.97 -2.04
CA GLY A 108 -12.84 -3.32 -1.76
C GLY A 108 -12.09 -2.79 -2.99
N SER A 109 -10.81 -2.48 -2.77
CA SER A 109 -9.90 -1.93 -3.79
C SER A 109 -8.44 -2.33 -3.55
N ILE A 110 -7.64 -2.30 -4.61
CA ILE A 110 -6.21 -2.64 -4.56
C ILE A 110 -5.43 -1.52 -5.24
N TYR A 111 -4.61 -0.80 -4.48
CA TYR A 111 -3.76 0.27 -4.99
C TYR A 111 -2.33 -0.24 -5.12
N ALA A 112 -1.86 -0.42 -6.35
CA ALA A 112 -0.44 -0.62 -6.61
C ALA A 112 0.25 0.75 -6.52
N VAL A 113 0.94 1.02 -5.42
CA VAL A 113 1.50 2.33 -5.12
C VAL A 113 3.01 2.32 -5.31
N GLY A 114 3.57 3.33 -5.98
CA GLY A 114 5.01 3.54 -6.15
C GLY A 114 5.48 4.79 -5.40
N PRO A 115 6.80 5.04 -5.27
CA PRO A 115 7.26 6.35 -4.82
C PRO A 115 6.71 7.41 -5.76
N LEU A 116 6.49 8.61 -5.23
CA LEU A 116 6.30 9.80 -6.05
C LEU A 116 7.59 10.03 -6.87
N ARG A 117 7.73 9.38 -8.03
CA ARG A 117 8.73 9.78 -9.01
C ARG A 117 8.40 11.23 -9.41
N PRO A 118 9.42 12.11 -9.57
CA PRO A 118 9.16 13.47 -10.01
C PRO A 118 8.40 13.44 -11.34
N PRO A 119 7.56 14.45 -11.61
CA PRO A 119 6.64 14.42 -12.74
C PRO A 119 7.42 14.21 -14.03
N TYR A 120 6.73 13.69 -15.05
CA TYR A 120 7.12 13.76 -16.44
C TYR A 120 7.58 15.19 -16.82
N THR A 121 8.84 15.54 -16.53
CA THR A 121 9.56 16.50 -17.32
C THR A 121 9.98 15.73 -18.56
N THR A 122 9.36 16.08 -19.69
CA THR A 122 9.90 16.10 -21.04
C THR A 122 11.39 15.71 -21.11
N PRO A 123 11.85 14.87 -22.07
CA PRO A 123 13.26 14.48 -22.17
C PRO A 123 14.15 15.70 -22.45
N GLY A 124 14.51 16.40 -21.38
CA GLY A 124 15.51 17.44 -21.33
C GLY A 124 16.78 16.76 -20.88
N TYR A 125 17.67 16.53 -21.83
CA TYR A 125 19.07 16.22 -21.58
C TYR A 125 19.61 17.08 -20.43
N LEU A 126 20.33 16.46 -19.50
CA LEU A 126 21.36 17.17 -18.75
C LEU A 126 22.74 16.77 -19.30
N PRO A 127 23.56 17.75 -19.69
CA PRO A 127 24.95 17.54 -20.03
C PRO A 127 25.77 17.22 -18.77
N PHE A 128 26.93 16.63 -19.02
CA PHE A 128 27.94 16.10 -18.08
C PHE A 128 28.18 16.91 -16.81
#